data_AF-A0A535EW10-F1
#
_entry.id   AF-A0A535EW10-F1
#
_cell.length_a   1.000
_cell.length_b   1.000
_cell.length_c   1.000
_cell.angle_alpha   90.00
_cell.angle_beta   90.00
_cell.angle_gamma   90.00
#
_symmetry.space_group_name_H-M   'P 1'
#
loop_
_entity.id
_entity.type
_entity.pdbx_description
1 polymer ?
#
loop_
_entity_poly.entity_id
_entity_poly.type
_entity_poly.pdbx_seq_one_letter_code
_entity_poly.pdbx_strand_id
1 'polypeptide(L)'
;IGLDWEEPKRVAEAVQKMGLRHAVVTSVNRDELKDGGAAVFAATIRWIRRMNPTCKVEVLTPDFKGVYEALQVVIDARPDVYNHNVETVPRLYKRVRPQAIYKRSLQVLKWAKEMNPAAPTKSGFMLGLGETWDEVIEVMHDMHEHDVDILTIGQYLRPSFQHLPIQRYVPLEEFAALKAEGKKMGFRHVESGPFVRSSYHAHEQADGATGTLNVTGEQ
;
A
#
# COMPACT_ATOMS: atom_id res chain seq x y z
N ILE A 1 0.14 24.37 15.05
CA ILE A 1 -0.03 22.92 15.31
C ILE A 1 1.31 22.27 15.01
N GLY A 2 1.95 21.68 16.02
CA GLY A 2 3.36 21.26 15.97
C GLY A 2 3.53 19.86 15.39
N LEU A 3 4.45 19.71 14.45
CA LEU A 3 4.93 18.41 13.98
C LEU A 3 5.93 17.86 15.00
N ASP A 4 5.80 16.60 15.38
CA ASP A 4 6.74 15.94 16.30
C ASP A 4 7.89 15.31 15.51
N TRP A 5 9.02 16.01 15.46
CA TRP A 5 10.21 15.55 14.75
C TRP A 5 10.97 14.41 15.43
N GLU A 6 10.61 14.05 16.68
CA GLU A 6 11.18 12.90 17.38
C GLU A 6 10.35 11.62 17.17
N GLU A 7 9.14 11.71 16.61
CA GLU A 7 8.32 10.54 16.26
C GLU A 7 9.08 9.52 15.40
N PRO A 8 9.78 9.89 14.31
CA PRO A 8 10.58 8.97 13.51
C PRO A 8 11.55 8.08 14.31
N LYS A 9 12.24 8.68 15.28
CA LYS A 9 13.21 7.97 16.13
C LYS A 9 12.50 7.00 17.06
N ARG A 10 11.40 7.43 17.70
CA ARG A 10 10.62 6.57 18.61
C ARG A 10 9.98 5.39 17.88
N VAL A 11 9.57 5.58 16.62
CA VAL A 11 9.12 4.46 15.77
C VAL A 11 10.25 3.45 15.57
N ALA A 12 11.47 3.89 15.24
CA ALA A 12 12.61 2.99 15.09
C ALA A 12 13.01 2.27 16.39
N GLU A 13 12.88 2.93 17.54
CA GLU A 13 13.04 2.30 18.86
C GLU A 13 11.97 1.23 19.11
N ALA A 14 10.72 1.48 18.71
CA ALA A 14 9.65 0.48 18.83
C ALA A 14 9.91 -0.74 17.93
N VAL A 15 10.32 -0.52 16.67
CA VAL A 15 10.73 -1.58 15.74
C VAL A 15 11.84 -2.44 16.35
N GLN A 16 12.83 -1.81 16.99
CA GLN A 16 13.93 -2.50 17.66
C GLN A 16 13.45 -3.34 18.85
N LYS A 17 12.65 -2.74 19.74
CA LYS A 17 12.13 -3.40 20.94
C LYS A 17 11.26 -4.62 20.59
N MET A 18 10.53 -4.56 19.49
CA MET A 18 9.68 -5.65 19.01
C MET A 18 10.46 -6.69 18.18
N GLY A 19 11.71 -6.42 17.79
CA GLY A 19 12.51 -7.32 16.96
C GLY A 19 11.92 -7.54 15.56
N LEU A 20 11.27 -6.53 14.98
CA LEU A 20 10.59 -6.70 13.70
C LEU A 20 11.59 -6.89 12.55
N ARG A 21 11.33 -7.87 11.69
CA ARG A 21 12.08 -8.08 10.44
C ARG A 21 11.51 -7.30 9.24
N HIS A 22 10.26 -6.87 9.35
CA HIS A 22 9.57 -6.07 8.35
C HIS A 22 8.63 -5.09 9.07
N ALA A 23 8.75 -3.80 8.77
CA ALA A 23 7.92 -2.75 9.34
C ALA A 23 7.14 -2.03 8.23
N VAL A 24 5.82 -1.93 8.39
CA VAL A 24 4.95 -1.12 7.52
C VAL A 24 4.71 0.22 8.21
N VAL A 25 5.09 1.33 7.56
CA VAL A 25 4.91 2.70 8.07
C VAL A 25 3.81 3.40 7.29
N THR A 26 2.86 4.03 7.98
CA THR A 26 1.78 4.80 7.35
C THR A 26 1.46 6.06 8.15
N SER A 27 0.60 6.92 7.62
CA SER A 27 0.20 8.17 8.27
C SER A 27 -1.24 8.54 7.94
N VAL A 28 -1.78 9.49 8.70
CA VAL A 28 -2.90 10.31 8.24
C VAL A 28 -2.45 11.30 7.15
N ASN A 29 -3.38 11.85 6.38
CA ASN A 29 -3.08 12.95 5.47
C ASN A 29 -2.67 14.20 6.26
N ARG A 30 -1.62 14.89 5.82
CA ARG A 30 -1.12 16.15 6.41
C ARG A 30 -1.22 17.29 5.40
N ASP A 31 -2.44 17.51 4.92
CA ASP A 31 -2.77 18.45 3.85
C ASP A 31 -2.42 19.90 4.14
N GLU A 32 -2.20 20.24 5.41
CA GLU A 32 -1.75 21.53 5.90
C GLU A 32 -0.22 21.72 5.79
N LEU A 33 0.55 20.65 5.59
CA LEU A 33 1.98 20.70 5.32
C LEU A 33 2.24 20.80 3.82
N LYS A 34 3.24 21.60 3.43
CA LYS A 34 3.60 21.81 2.01
C LYS A 34 4.02 20.51 1.31
N ASP A 35 4.68 19.61 2.03
CA ASP A 35 5.15 18.31 1.53
C ASP A 35 4.20 17.15 1.87
N GLY A 36 3.03 17.43 2.44
CA GLY A 36 2.07 16.41 2.88
C GLY A 36 2.61 15.44 3.95
N GLY A 37 3.71 15.78 4.64
CA GLY A 37 4.37 14.92 5.63
C GLY A 37 5.43 13.98 5.06
N ALA A 38 5.80 14.10 3.78
CA ALA A 38 6.84 13.27 3.14
C ALA A 38 8.17 13.26 3.91
N ALA A 39 8.60 14.39 4.48
CA ALA A 39 9.82 14.46 5.27
C ALA A 39 9.79 13.54 6.51
N VAL A 40 8.62 13.31 7.10
CA VAL A 40 8.44 12.42 8.26
C VAL A 40 8.60 10.97 7.83
N PHE A 41 7.98 10.54 6.73
CA PHE A 41 8.21 9.21 6.16
C PHE A 41 9.69 8.95 5.90
N ALA A 42 10.36 9.89 5.22
CA ALA A 42 11.77 9.79 4.90
C ALA A 42 12.65 9.70 6.16
N ALA A 43 12.35 10.51 7.18
CA ALA A 43 13.03 10.44 8.47
C ALA A 43 12.81 9.09 9.17
N THR A 44 11.59 8.55 9.15
CA THR A 44 11.25 7.27 9.78
C THR A 44 11.97 6.12 9.11
N ILE A 45 12.01 6.06 7.77
CA ILE A 45 12.77 5.04 7.04
C ILE A 45 14.26 5.10 7.43
N ARG A 46 14.86 6.31 7.44
CA ARG A 46 16.28 6.49 7.80
C ARG A 46 16.58 6.07 9.24
N TRP A 47 15.71 6.39 10.20
CA TRP A 47 15.88 5.97 11.58
C TRP A 47 15.74 4.46 11.75
N ILE A 48 14.74 3.83 11.10
CA ILE A 48 14.59 2.37 11.13
C ILE A 48 15.83 1.70 10.56
N ARG A 49 16.30 2.10 9.38
CA ARG A 49 17.52 1.54 8.77
C ARG A 49 18.76 1.72 9.64
N ARG A 50 18.91 2.88 10.29
CA ARG A 50 20.06 3.17 11.16
C ARG A 50 20.08 2.27 12.40
N MET A 51 18.93 2.03 13.01
CA MET A 51 18.83 1.31 14.29
C MET A 51 18.56 -0.19 14.11
N ASN A 52 17.98 -0.58 12.98
CA ASN A 52 17.49 -1.92 12.66
C ASN A 52 17.89 -2.28 11.21
N PRO A 53 19.19 -2.41 10.90
CA PRO A 53 19.68 -2.54 9.52
C PRO A 53 19.17 -3.78 8.77
N THR A 54 18.66 -4.79 9.48
CA THR A 54 18.09 -6.02 8.91
C THR A 54 16.57 -5.95 8.75
N CYS A 55 15.91 -4.88 9.21
CA CYS A 55 14.47 -4.69 9.09
C CYS A 55 14.15 -4.08 7.73
N LYS A 56 13.32 -4.76 6.94
CA LYS A 56 12.74 -4.20 5.70
C LYS A 56 11.67 -3.15 6.06
N VAL A 57 11.56 -2.09 5.26
CA VAL A 57 10.59 -1.01 5.46
C VAL A 57 9.66 -0.89 4.25
N GLU A 58 8.38 -1.20 4.45
CA GLU A 58 7.30 -0.83 3.52
C GLU A 58 6.69 0.49 3.96
N VAL A 59 6.40 1.39 3.03
CA VAL A 59 5.62 2.60 3.31
C VAL A 59 4.25 2.51 2.65
N LEU A 60 3.18 2.80 3.39
CA LEU A 60 1.84 3.04 2.87
C LEU A 60 1.54 4.53 2.96
N THR A 61 1.68 5.26 1.86
CA THR A 61 1.64 6.72 1.84
C THR A 61 0.27 7.28 1.45
N PRO A 62 -0.02 8.55 1.81
CA PRO A 62 -1.04 9.31 1.10
C PRO A 62 -0.61 9.59 -0.35
N ASP A 63 -1.46 10.26 -1.13
CA ASP A 63 -1.15 10.64 -2.52
C ASP A 63 -0.33 11.94 -2.63
N PHE A 64 0.00 12.57 -1.49
CA PHE A 64 0.68 13.86 -1.39
C PHE A 64 0.06 14.95 -2.28
N LYS A 65 -1.24 14.87 -2.57
CA LYS A 65 -1.94 15.71 -3.55
C LYS A 65 -1.32 15.69 -4.95
N GLY A 66 -0.49 14.69 -5.26
CA GLY A 66 0.21 14.56 -6.54
C GLY A 66 1.45 15.46 -6.66
N VAL A 67 2.01 15.92 -5.53
CA VAL A 67 3.25 16.70 -5.54
C VAL A 67 4.44 15.77 -5.77
N TYR A 68 5.04 15.86 -6.95
CA TYR A 68 6.15 15.00 -7.40
C TYR A 68 7.36 15.06 -6.45
N GLU A 69 7.70 16.25 -5.96
CA GLU A 69 8.84 16.46 -5.07
C GLU A 69 8.62 15.82 -3.69
N ALA A 70 7.38 15.80 -3.21
CA ALA A 70 7.04 15.12 -1.95
C ALA A 70 7.21 13.61 -2.09
N LEU A 71 6.77 13.05 -3.22
CA LEU A 71 7.02 11.65 -3.55
C LEU A 71 8.52 11.34 -3.60
N GLN A 72 9.31 12.16 -4.32
CA GLN A 72 10.75 11.99 -4.45
C GLN A 72 11.45 11.91 -3.08
N VAL A 73 11.06 12.77 -2.13
CA VAL A 73 11.62 12.76 -0.75
C VAL A 73 11.46 11.40 -0.07
N VAL A 74 10.32 10.72 -0.26
CA VAL A 74 10.07 9.40 0.31
C VAL A 74 10.88 8.33 -0.43
N ILE A 75 10.90 8.37 -1.76
CA ILE A 75 11.62 7.39 -2.58
C ILE A 75 13.13 7.46 -2.36
N ASP A 76 13.70 8.67 -2.21
CA ASP A 76 15.12 8.89 -1.93
C ASP A 76 15.57 8.29 -0.59
N ALA A 77 14.63 8.12 0.36
CA ALA A 77 14.89 7.41 1.61
C ALA A 77 14.98 5.89 1.44
N ARG A 78 14.71 5.36 0.23
CA ARG A 78 14.81 3.95 -0.16
C ARG A 78 13.99 3.00 0.70
N PRO A 79 12.66 3.13 0.72
CA PRO A 79 11.81 2.07 1.25
C PRO A 79 12.03 0.78 0.44
N ASP A 80 11.90 -0.37 1.09
CA ASP A 80 12.00 -1.68 0.45
C ASP A 80 10.74 -2.01 -0.37
N VAL A 81 9.59 -1.44 -0.01
CA VAL A 81 8.32 -1.49 -0.79
C VAL A 81 7.64 -0.13 -0.71
N TYR A 82 7.16 0.38 -1.85
CA TYR A 82 6.34 1.60 -1.89
C TYR A 82 4.88 1.25 -2.13
N ASN A 83 4.01 1.57 -1.17
CA ASN A 83 2.59 1.25 -1.19
C ASN A 83 1.72 2.51 -1.22
N HIS A 84 0.75 2.55 -2.13
CA HIS A 84 -0.34 3.52 -2.13
C HIS A 84 -1.62 2.84 -2.65
N ASN A 85 -2.62 2.68 -1.78
CA ASN A 85 -3.87 2.04 -2.17
C ASN A 85 -4.74 2.92 -3.07
N VAL A 86 -5.40 2.32 -4.06
CA VAL A 86 -6.52 2.94 -4.80
C VAL A 86 -7.85 2.81 -4.04
N GLU A 87 -7.97 1.80 -3.17
CA GLU A 87 -9.11 1.51 -2.27
C GLU A 87 -10.41 1.05 -2.95
N THR A 88 -10.82 1.63 -4.08
CA THR A 88 -12.09 1.29 -4.74
C THR A 88 -12.11 1.71 -6.22
N VAL A 89 -13.21 1.37 -6.90
CA VAL A 89 -13.44 1.67 -8.32
C VAL A 89 -13.74 3.15 -8.59
N PRO A 90 -13.46 3.68 -9.81
CA PRO A 90 -13.60 5.10 -10.12
C PRO A 90 -14.99 5.69 -9.81
N ARG A 91 -16.07 4.93 -10.08
CA ARG A 91 -17.46 5.36 -9.81
C ARG A 91 -17.71 5.65 -8.33
N LEU A 92 -17.07 4.89 -7.43
CA LEU A 92 -17.25 5.01 -5.97
C LEU A 92 -16.26 5.98 -5.33
N TYR A 93 -15.25 6.45 -6.07
CA TYR A 93 -14.10 7.15 -5.52
C TYR A 93 -14.46 8.40 -4.71
N LYS A 94 -15.31 9.28 -5.24
CA LYS A 94 -15.73 10.50 -4.54
C LYS A 94 -16.49 10.22 -3.23
N ARG A 95 -17.19 9.08 -3.18
CA ARG A 95 -17.97 8.67 -2.01
C ARG A 95 -17.08 8.03 -0.94
N VAL A 96 -16.09 7.24 -1.34
CA VAL A 96 -15.19 6.51 -0.43
C VAL A 96 -13.99 7.38 0.00
N ARG A 97 -13.46 8.20 -0.91
CA ARG A 97 -12.26 9.03 -0.73
C ARG A 97 -12.48 10.45 -1.28
N PRO A 98 -13.26 11.30 -0.59
CA PRO A 98 -13.69 12.60 -1.13
C PRO A 98 -12.54 13.56 -1.51
N GLN A 99 -11.38 13.42 -0.88
CA GLN A 99 -10.20 14.26 -1.13
C GLN A 99 -9.21 13.66 -2.15
N ALA A 100 -9.35 12.37 -2.48
CA ALA A 100 -8.45 11.67 -3.37
C ALA A 100 -8.98 11.69 -4.81
N ILE A 101 -8.08 11.52 -5.79
CA ILE A 101 -8.42 11.39 -7.20
C ILE A 101 -7.86 10.06 -7.72
N TYR A 102 -8.70 9.24 -8.35
CA TYR A 102 -8.34 7.89 -8.82
C TYR A 102 -7.11 7.91 -9.73
N LYS A 103 -7.15 8.70 -10.81
CA LYS A 103 -6.01 8.86 -11.74
C LYS A 103 -4.74 9.36 -11.06
N ARG A 104 -4.86 10.23 -10.06
CA ARG A 104 -3.71 10.71 -9.29
C ARG A 104 -3.07 9.60 -8.44
N SER A 105 -3.90 8.71 -7.90
CA SER A 105 -3.44 7.59 -7.08
C SER A 105 -2.64 6.59 -7.92
N LEU A 106 -3.11 6.30 -9.14
CA LEU A 106 -2.36 5.53 -10.14
C LEU A 106 -1.07 6.25 -10.58
N GLN A 107 -1.13 7.57 -10.82
CA GLN A 107 0.03 8.34 -11.24
C GLN A 107 1.16 8.35 -10.19
N VAL A 108 0.82 8.43 -8.90
CA VAL A 108 1.79 8.34 -7.80
C VAL A 108 2.50 6.98 -7.79
N LEU A 109 1.78 5.88 -8.04
CA LEU A 109 2.37 4.54 -8.15
C LEU A 109 3.32 4.45 -9.35
N LYS A 110 2.91 4.98 -10.51
CA LYS A 110 3.74 5.03 -11.71
C LYS A 110 5.04 5.80 -11.47
N TRP A 111 4.94 7.01 -10.91
CA TRP A 111 6.11 7.81 -10.58
C TRP A 111 7.03 7.12 -9.57
N ALA A 112 6.48 6.48 -8.54
CA ALA A 112 7.27 5.73 -7.57
C ALA A 112 8.09 4.63 -8.26
N LYS A 113 7.47 3.90 -9.21
CA LYS A 113 8.15 2.87 -10.00
C LYS A 113 9.26 3.47 -10.88
N GLU A 114 8.99 4.58 -11.55
CA GLU A 114 9.97 5.24 -12.42
C GLU A 114 11.17 5.78 -11.63
N MET A 115 10.93 6.36 -10.46
CA MET A 115 11.97 6.91 -9.58
C MET A 115 12.86 5.82 -8.96
N ASN A 116 12.28 4.66 -8.61
CA ASN A 116 13.03 3.53 -8.06
C ASN A 116 12.47 2.19 -8.58
N PRO A 117 12.91 1.75 -9.78
CA PRO A 117 12.42 0.50 -10.39
C PRO A 117 12.70 -0.76 -9.58
N ALA A 118 13.71 -0.71 -8.68
CA ALA A 118 14.14 -1.84 -7.88
C ALA A 118 13.21 -2.11 -6.67
N ALA A 119 12.55 -1.09 -6.13
CA ALA A 119 11.56 -1.27 -5.07
C ALA A 119 10.22 -1.71 -5.70
N PRO A 120 9.60 -2.80 -5.22
CA PRO A 120 8.26 -3.14 -5.64
C PRO A 120 7.26 -2.04 -5.28
N THR A 121 6.37 -1.73 -6.21
CA THR A 121 5.18 -0.92 -5.94
C THR A 121 4.03 -1.83 -5.53
N LYS A 122 3.22 -1.34 -4.61
CA LYS A 122 2.10 -2.07 -4.04
C LYS A 122 0.86 -1.20 -3.96
N SER A 123 -0.28 -1.83 -4.15
CA SER A 123 -1.56 -1.17 -3.98
C SER A 123 -2.65 -2.19 -3.74
N GLY A 124 -3.82 -1.71 -3.34
CA GLY A 124 -4.95 -2.55 -3.04
C GLY A 124 -6.27 -1.82 -3.09
N PHE A 125 -7.32 -2.61 -3.11
CA PHE A 125 -8.70 -2.16 -3.02
C PHE A 125 -9.52 -3.11 -2.13
N MET A 126 -10.65 -2.58 -1.66
CA MET A 126 -11.61 -3.31 -0.86
C MET A 126 -12.87 -3.60 -1.66
N LEU A 127 -13.41 -4.80 -1.45
CA LEU A 127 -14.68 -5.24 -1.99
C LEU A 127 -15.81 -5.07 -0.97
N GLY A 128 -17.06 -5.06 -1.45
CA GLY A 128 -18.27 -4.93 -0.65
C GLY A 128 -18.77 -3.50 -0.49
N LEU A 129 -18.26 -2.54 -1.27
CA LEU A 129 -18.70 -1.14 -1.27
C LEU A 129 -19.74 -0.84 -2.36
N GLY A 130 -20.02 -1.80 -3.24
CA GLY A 130 -21.01 -1.72 -4.32
C GLY A 130 -20.39 -1.64 -5.71
N GLU A 131 -19.11 -1.97 -5.83
CA GLU A 131 -18.40 -2.25 -7.07
C GLU A 131 -18.93 -3.52 -7.77
N THR A 132 -18.86 -3.55 -9.10
CA THR A 132 -19.14 -4.76 -9.88
C THR A 132 -17.84 -5.50 -10.23
N TRP A 133 -17.98 -6.75 -10.67
CA TRP A 133 -16.85 -7.55 -11.15
C TRP A 133 -16.08 -6.84 -12.27
N ASP A 134 -16.78 -6.34 -13.30
CA ASP A 134 -16.13 -5.69 -14.45
C ASP A 134 -15.36 -4.43 -14.03
N GLU A 135 -15.92 -3.62 -13.13
CA GLU A 135 -15.21 -2.43 -12.60
C GLU A 135 -13.96 -2.82 -11.80
N VAL A 136 -14.00 -3.95 -11.08
CA VAL A 136 -12.83 -4.47 -10.35
C VAL A 136 -11.76 -4.95 -11.34
N ILE A 137 -12.14 -5.65 -12.40
CA ILE A 137 -11.21 -6.09 -13.44
C ILE A 137 -10.57 -4.90 -14.16
N GLU A 138 -11.34 -3.85 -14.47
CA GLU A 138 -10.80 -2.58 -15.02
C GLU A 138 -9.77 -1.96 -14.08
N VAL A 139 -10.05 -1.88 -12.77
CA VAL A 139 -9.08 -1.37 -11.79
C VAL A 139 -7.81 -2.21 -11.76
N MET A 140 -7.91 -3.53 -11.86
CA MET A 140 -6.75 -4.42 -11.91
C MET A 140 -5.92 -4.19 -13.18
N HIS A 141 -6.56 -3.97 -14.33
CA HIS A 141 -5.87 -3.57 -15.56
C HIS A 141 -5.16 -2.23 -15.40
N ASP A 142 -5.86 -1.20 -14.92
CA ASP A 142 -5.30 0.12 -14.68
C ASP A 142 -4.07 0.04 -13.76
N MET A 143 -4.14 -0.72 -12.66
CA MET A 143 -3.03 -0.92 -11.75
C MET A 143 -1.83 -1.62 -12.42
N HIS A 144 -2.08 -2.64 -13.25
CA HIS A 144 -1.04 -3.33 -13.98
C HIS A 144 -0.35 -2.42 -15.02
N GLU A 145 -1.12 -1.62 -15.78
CA GLU A 145 -0.58 -0.64 -16.75
C GLU A 145 0.28 0.46 -16.09
N HIS A 146 0.07 0.72 -14.80
CA HIS A 146 0.85 1.65 -14.00
C HIS A 146 2.00 0.96 -13.22
N ASP A 147 2.39 -0.24 -13.67
CA ASP A 147 3.50 -1.03 -13.13
C ASP A 147 3.39 -1.32 -11.62
N VAL A 148 2.17 -1.60 -11.13
CA VAL A 148 1.99 -2.10 -9.77
C VAL A 148 2.45 -3.57 -9.71
N ASP A 149 3.42 -3.85 -8.84
CA ASP A 149 3.99 -5.20 -8.70
C ASP A 149 3.16 -6.10 -7.78
N ILE A 150 2.62 -5.54 -6.68
CA ILE A 150 1.91 -6.28 -5.62
C ILE A 150 0.47 -5.77 -5.51
N LEU A 151 -0.48 -6.69 -5.64
CA LEU A 151 -1.92 -6.43 -5.48
C LEU A 151 -2.46 -7.06 -4.19
N THR A 152 -3.19 -6.28 -3.38
CA THR A 152 -3.95 -6.79 -2.24
C THR A 152 -5.45 -6.52 -2.39
N ILE A 153 -6.29 -7.54 -2.21
CA ILE A 153 -7.75 -7.47 -2.32
C ILE A 153 -8.38 -7.94 -1.01
N GLY A 154 -9.11 -7.06 -0.33
CA GLY A 154 -9.72 -7.34 0.98
C GLY A 154 -11.22 -7.09 1.03
N GLN A 155 -11.91 -7.59 2.06
CA GLN A 155 -13.30 -7.20 2.33
C GLN A 155 -13.33 -5.85 3.06
N TYR A 156 -14.18 -4.94 2.61
CA TYR A 156 -14.55 -3.76 3.39
C TYR A 156 -15.31 -4.20 4.64
N LEU A 157 -14.75 -3.88 5.81
CA LEU A 157 -15.40 -4.06 7.09
C LEU A 157 -15.71 -2.69 7.66
N ARG A 158 -17.00 -2.43 7.89
CA ARG A 158 -17.49 -1.15 8.38
C ARG A 158 -17.00 -0.89 9.82
N PRO A 159 -16.21 0.17 10.07
CA PRO A 159 -15.69 0.43 11.41
C PRO A 159 -16.77 0.85 12.41
N SER A 160 -17.77 1.61 11.96
CA SER A 160 -18.90 2.07 12.79
C SER A 160 -20.11 2.46 11.94
N PHE A 161 -21.25 2.70 12.57
CA PHE A 161 -22.49 3.15 11.90
C PHE A 161 -22.38 4.51 11.19
N GLN A 162 -21.34 5.30 11.44
CA GLN A 162 -21.09 6.55 10.72
C GLN A 162 -20.41 6.34 9.37
N HIS A 163 -19.79 5.18 9.16
CA HIS A 163 -19.10 4.84 7.93
C HIS A 163 -20.07 4.23 6.90
N LEU A 164 -19.61 4.13 5.65
CA LEU A 164 -20.38 3.54 4.55
C LEU A 164 -20.93 2.15 4.93
N PRO A 165 -22.19 1.83 4.60
CA PRO A 165 -22.72 0.50 4.83
C PRO A 165 -22.06 -0.50 3.87
N ILE A 166 -21.80 -1.70 4.38
CA ILE A 166 -21.39 -2.85 3.56
C ILE A 166 -22.54 -3.17 2.60
N GLN A 167 -22.27 -3.17 1.31
CA GLN A 167 -23.26 -3.52 0.27
C GLN A 167 -23.33 -5.04 0.06
N ARG A 168 -22.19 -5.73 0.19
CA ARG A 168 -22.10 -7.18 0.00
C ARG A 168 -20.92 -7.75 0.79
N TYR A 169 -21.12 -8.94 1.37
CA TYR A 169 -20.02 -9.79 1.81
C TYR A 169 -19.62 -10.67 0.62
N VAL A 170 -18.39 -10.53 0.16
CA VAL A 170 -17.92 -11.21 -1.04
C VAL A 170 -17.60 -12.68 -0.73
N PRO A 171 -18.10 -13.63 -1.54
CA PRO A 171 -17.79 -15.05 -1.36
C PRO A 171 -16.31 -15.38 -1.55
N LEU A 172 -15.84 -16.47 -0.93
CA LEU A 172 -14.43 -16.87 -0.98
C LEU A 172 -13.98 -17.23 -2.40
N GLU A 173 -14.87 -17.83 -3.19
CA GLU A 173 -14.66 -18.17 -4.59
C GLU A 173 -14.40 -16.94 -5.47
N GLU A 174 -15.01 -15.79 -5.14
CA GLU A 174 -14.80 -14.55 -5.89
C GLU A 174 -13.40 -13.96 -5.58
N PHE A 175 -12.97 -14.01 -4.31
CA PHE A 175 -11.58 -13.66 -3.95
C PHE A 175 -10.56 -14.58 -4.66
N ALA A 176 -10.84 -15.89 -4.72
CA ALA A 176 -9.98 -16.85 -5.41
C ALA A 176 -9.92 -16.58 -6.92
N ALA A 177 -11.05 -16.26 -7.54
CA ALA A 177 -11.13 -15.89 -8.96
C ALA A 177 -10.34 -14.60 -9.25
N LEU A 178 -10.47 -13.56 -8.42
CA LEU A 178 -9.68 -12.33 -8.56
C LEU A 178 -8.18 -12.58 -8.37
N LYS A 179 -7.80 -13.47 -7.45
CA LYS A 179 -6.39 -13.89 -7.29
C LYS A 179 -5.85 -14.53 -8.57
N ALA A 180 -6.65 -15.38 -9.21
CA ALA A 180 -6.28 -16.03 -10.47
C ALA A 180 -6.18 -15.02 -11.62
N GLU A 181 -7.13 -14.09 -11.74
CA GLU A 181 -7.09 -13.03 -12.76
C GLU A 181 -5.87 -12.12 -12.56
N GLY A 182 -5.57 -11.69 -11.34
CA GLY A 182 -4.38 -10.87 -11.09
C GLY A 182 -3.07 -11.58 -11.46
N LYS A 183 -2.95 -12.87 -11.13
CA LYS A 183 -1.79 -13.68 -11.55
C LYS A 183 -1.68 -13.79 -13.07
N LYS A 184 -2.81 -13.98 -13.77
CA LYS A 184 -2.88 -14.06 -15.23
C LYS A 184 -2.53 -12.72 -15.90
N MET A 185 -2.92 -11.60 -15.29
CA MET A 185 -2.56 -10.26 -15.76
C MET A 185 -1.05 -9.97 -15.61
N GLY A 186 -0.38 -10.60 -14.65
CA GLY A 186 1.07 -10.50 -14.48
C GLY A 186 1.53 -9.70 -13.26
N PHE A 187 0.65 -9.48 -12.27
CA PHE A 187 1.10 -9.01 -10.95
C PHE A 187 2.11 -10.01 -10.37
N ARG A 188 3.24 -9.52 -9.84
CA ARG A 188 4.29 -10.39 -9.26
C ARG A 188 3.79 -11.12 -8.02
N HIS A 189 2.93 -10.45 -7.25
CA HIS A 189 2.27 -11.05 -6.10
C HIS A 189 0.83 -10.56 -6.01
N VAL A 190 -0.09 -11.48 -5.68
CA VAL A 190 -1.50 -11.16 -5.44
C VAL A 190 -1.92 -11.82 -4.14
N GLU A 191 -2.38 -11.02 -3.19
CA GLU A 191 -3.05 -11.50 -2.00
C GLU A 191 -4.52 -11.11 -2.02
N SER A 192 -5.42 -12.07 -1.80
CA SER A 192 -6.85 -11.88 -2.00
C SER A 192 -7.65 -12.74 -1.04
N GLY A 193 -8.44 -12.10 -0.19
CA GLY A 193 -9.25 -12.78 0.81
C GLY A 193 -9.95 -11.81 1.77
N PRO A 194 -10.95 -12.29 2.53
CA PRO A 194 -11.80 -11.41 3.33
C PRO A 194 -11.04 -10.62 4.40
N PHE A 195 -10.01 -11.23 5.00
CA PHE A 195 -9.22 -10.59 6.06
C PHE A 195 -7.92 -9.95 5.57
N VAL A 196 -7.68 -9.95 4.25
CA VAL A 196 -6.51 -9.32 3.67
C VAL A 196 -6.58 -7.82 3.90
N ARG A 197 -5.45 -7.28 4.36
CA ARG A 197 -5.18 -5.85 4.53
C ARG A 197 -3.88 -5.52 3.81
N SER A 198 -3.68 -4.26 3.47
CA SER A 198 -2.44 -3.83 2.81
C SER A 198 -1.18 -4.16 3.60
N SER A 199 -1.24 -4.38 4.92
CA SER A 199 -0.09 -4.83 5.74
C SER A 199 -0.11 -6.31 6.12
N TYR A 200 -1.19 -7.05 5.83
CA TYR A 200 -1.30 -8.47 6.14
C TYR A 200 -0.27 -9.26 5.33
N HIS A 201 0.58 -10.07 5.98
CA HIS A 201 1.63 -10.88 5.33
C HIS A 201 2.57 -10.06 4.41
N ALA A 202 2.79 -8.78 4.71
CA ALA A 202 3.61 -7.88 3.86
C ALA A 202 5.03 -8.41 3.58
N HIS A 203 5.63 -9.14 4.53
CA HIS A 203 6.93 -9.77 4.32
C HIS A 203 6.90 -10.85 3.21
N GLU A 204 5.94 -11.77 3.23
CA GLU A 204 5.75 -12.80 2.19
C GLU A 204 5.43 -12.18 0.82
N GLN A 205 4.64 -11.11 0.81
CA GLN A 205 4.28 -10.38 -0.39
C GLN A 205 5.50 -9.74 -1.05
N ALA A 206 6.35 -9.06 -0.25
CA ALA A 206 7.57 -8.43 -0.72
C ALA A 206 8.62 -9.45 -1.19
N ASP A 207 8.77 -10.55 -0.45
CA ASP A 207 9.70 -11.64 -0.80
C ASP A 207 9.28 -12.33 -2.10
N GLY A 208 7.99 -12.58 -2.29
CA GLY A 208 7.44 -13.09 -3.55
C GLY A 208 7.66 -12.16 -4.74
N ALA A 209 7.53 -10.84 -4.56
CA ALA A 209 7.69 -9.86 -5.63
C ALA A 209 9.16 -9.59 -6.03
N THR A 210 10.08 -9.80 -5.09
CA THR A 210 11.54 -9.65 -5.31
C THR A 210 12.22 -10.95 -5.75
N GLY A 211 11.49 -12.07 -5.79
CA GLY A 211 12.04 -13.39 -6.11
C GLY A 211 12.90 -13.99 -4.98
N THR A 212 12.89 -13.38 -3.80
CA THR A 212 13.66 -13.82 -2.63
C THR A 212 12.82 -14.75 -1.75
N LEU A 213 12.30 -15.84 -2.33
CA LEU A 213 11.75 -16.91 -1.51
C LEU A 213 12.92 -17.66 -0.87
N ASN A 214 13.11 -17.51 0.44
CA ASN A 214 13.90 -18.46 1.19
C ASN A 214 13.20 -19.82 1.07
N VAL A 215 13.80 -20.72 0.30
CA VAL A 215 13.50 -22.15 0.35
C VAL A 215 13.96 -22.66 1.71
N THR A 216 13.17 -22.41 2.75
CA THR A 216 13.19 -23.27 3.93
C THR A 216 12.11 -24.30 3.71
N GLY A 217 12.52 -25.42 3.13
CA GLY A 217 11.72 -26.63 3.17
C GLY A 217 11.67 -27.18 4.59
N GLU A 218 10.53 -27.77 4.92
CA GLU A 218 10.33 -29.05 5.63
C GLU A 218 8.80 -29.23 5.73
N GLN A 219 8.27 -30.26 5.07
CA GLN A 219 7.83 -31.53 5.69
C GLN A 219 6.64 -31.37 6.64
#